data_AF-A0A9P5C2D6-F1
#
_entry.id   AF-A0A9P5C2D6-F1
#
_cell.length_a   1.000
_cell.length_b   1.000
_cell.length_c   1.000
_cell.angle_alpha   90.00
_cell.angle_beta   90.00
_cell.angle_gamma   90.00
#
_symmetry.space_group_name_H-M   'P 1'
#
loop_
_entity.id
_entity.type
_entity.pdbx_description
1 polymer ?
#
loop_
_entity_poly.entity_id
_entity_poly.type
_entity_poly.pdbx_seq_one_letter_code
_entity_poly.pdbx_strand_id
1 'polypeptide(L)'
;MGEEAKKDVAQLADQLAEGFTALSGEYQALFDQQKQLESKLSWAKQQYLDLLKRFTPSTLSQDHITFLQDLERVAEEQPRARLNVVDLLAQGDDVERKSRAVVIRQAEVAAAALRAPNEDAGVRIWSGPQADPQTISSNTQTSSVSSPMEKDFTALGTPK
;
A
#
# COMPACT_ATOMS: atom_id res chain seq x y z
N MET A 1 6.29 -15.30 27.62
CA MET A 1 5.36 -14.63 26.67
C MET A 1 6.02 -13.51 25.83
N GLY A 2 6.96 -12.71 26.34
CA GLY A 2 7.56 -11.62 25.53
C GLY A 2 8.50 -12.05 24.39
N GLU A 3 9.03 -13.28 24.40
CA GLU A 3 9.87 -13.80 23.32
C GLU A 3 9.08 -14.37 22.14
N GLU A 4 7.94 -15.02 22.40
CA GLU A 4 7.09 -15.59 21.34
C GLU A 4 6.47 -14.50 20.48
N ALA A 5 5.96 -13.43 21.10
CA ALA A 5 5.43 -12.28 20.36
C ALA A 5 6.49 -11.58 19.49
N LYS A 6 7.76 -11.54 19.94
CA LYS A 6 8.86 -10.98 19.14
C LYS A 6 9.25 -11.88 17.96
N LYS A 7 9.22 -13.19 18.15
CA LYS A 7 9.45 -14.18 17.08
C LYS A 7 8.33 -14.13 16.04
N ASP A 8 7.09 -13.93 16.47
CA ASP A 8 5.92 -13.80 15.60
C ASP A 8 6.02 -12.53 14.75
N VAL A 9 6.33 -11.38 15.35
CA VAL A 9 6.54 -10.11 14.61
C VAL A 9 7.69 -10.21 13.60
N ALA A 10 8.78 -10.89 13.95
CA ALA A 10 9.90 -11.10 13.03
C ALA A 10 9.48 -11.97 11.82
N GLN A 11 8.71 -13.03 12.05
CA GLN A 11 8.19 -13.88 10.97
C GLN A 11 7.22 -13.13 10.05
N LEU A 12 6.35 -12.27 10.59
CA LEU A 12 5.47 -11.42 9.77
C LEU A 12 6.28 -10.40 8.95
N ALA A 13 7.35 -9.85 9.50
CA ALA A 13 8.22 -8.92 8.77
C ALA A 13 8.96 -9.63 7.62
N ASP A 14 9.44 -10.85 7.84
CA ASP A 14 10.07 -11.66 6.79
C ASP A 14 9.09 -11.99 5.65
N GLN A 15 7.86 -12.39 5.97
CA GLN A 15 6.80 -12.63 4.98
C GLN A 15 6.46 -11.38 4.16
N LEU A 16 6.46 -10.21 4.79
CA LEU A 16 6.23 -8.94 4.10
C LEU A 16 7.39 -8.58 3.17
N ALA A 17 8.63 -8.80 3.60
CA ALA A 17 9.82 -8.55 2.80
C ALA A 17 9.88 -9.46 1.57
N GLU A 18 9.52 -10.74 1.73
CA GLU A 18 9.41 -11.69 0.62
C GLU A 18 8.31 -11.28 -0.36
N GLY A 19 7.13 -10.88 0.13
CA GLY A 19 6.06 -10.35 -0.69
C GLY A 19 6.42 -9.10 -1.49
N PHE A 20 7.15 -8.16 -0.87
CA PHE A 20 7.66 -6.98 -1.57
C PHE A 20 8.61 -7.36 -2.71
N THR A 21 9.49 -8.33 -2.47
CA THR A 21 10.43 -8.83 -3.48
C THR A 21 9.66 -9.46 -4.65
N ALA A 22 8.69 -10.33 -4.36
CA ALA A 22 7.83 -10.94 -5.39
C ALA A 22 7.06 -9.89 -6.21
N LEU A 23 6.45 -8.92 -5.54
CA LEU A 23 5.70 -7.83 -6.18
C LEU A 23 6.61 -6.97 -7.07
N SER A 24 7.83 -6.66 -6.61
CA SER A 24 8.79 -5.87 -7.38
C SER A 24 9.24 -6.58 -8.67
N GLY A 25 9.40 -7.92 -8.62
CA GLY A 25 9.72 -8.73 -9.79
C GLY A 25 8.58 -8.74 -10.81
N GLU A 26 7.34 -8.88 -10.35
CA GLU A 26 6.16 -8.80 -11.22
C GLU A 26 5.96 -7.42 -11.83
N TYR A 27 6.20 -6.36 -11.04
CA TYR A 27 6.18 -4.99 -11.56
C TYR A 27 7.21 -4.79 -12.67
N GLN A 28 8.44 -5.26 -12.49
CA GLN A 28 9.50 -5.16 -13.49
C GLN A 28 9.11 -5.89 -14.79
N ALA A 29 8.56 -7.10 -14.67
CA ALA A 29 8.09 -7.86 -15.83
C ALA A 29 6.96 -7.13 -16.59
N LEU A 30 6.01 -6.56 -15.86
CA LEU A 30 4.92 -5.78 -16.45
C LEU A 30 5.44 -4.52 -17.15
N PHE A 31 6.39 -3.82 -16.53
CA PHE A 31 7.03 -2.64 -17.10
C PHE A 31 7.78 -2.96 -18.40
N ASP A 32 8.53 -4.06 -18.43
CA ASP A 32 9.21 -4.51 -19.63
C ASP A 32 8.22 -4.88 -20.75
N GLN A 33 7.11 -5.53 -20.42
CA GLN A 33 6.04 -5.82 -21.37
C GLN A 33 5.39 -4.53 -21.91
N GLN A 34 5.13 -3.54 -21.06
CA GLN A 34 4.61 -2.24 -21.49
C GLN A 34 5.56 -1.57 -22.48
N LYS A 35 6.86 -1.51 -22.17
CA LYS A 35 7.87 -0.92 -23.05
C LYS A 35 7.91 -1.62 -24.43
N GLN A 36 7.80 -2.95 -24.45
CA GLN A 36 7.71 -3.70 -25.71
C GLN A 36 6.45 -3.35 -26.50
N LEU A 37 5.30 -3.23 -25.84
CA LEU A 37 4.04 -2.86 -26.48
C LEU A 37 4.09 -1.44 -27.06
N GLU A 38 4.64 -0.48 -26.31
CA GLU A 38 4.83 0.89 -26.76
C GLU A 38 5.75 0.97 -27.99
N SER A 39 6.84 0.19 -28.00
CA SER A 39 7.71 0.08 -29.16
C SER A 39 6.98 -0.49 -30.38
N LYS A 40 6.18 -1.56 -30.20
CA LYS A 40 5.40 -2.16 -31.28
C LYS A 40 4.34 -1.21 -31.81
N LEU A 41 3.64 -0.48 -30.93
CA LEU A 41 2.64 0.50 -31.31
C LEU A 41 3.28 1.66 -32.08
N SER A 42 4.41 2.16 -31.60
CA SER A 42 5.18 3.20 -32.28
C SER A 42 5.59 2.77 -33.69
N TRP A 43 6.05 1.52 -33.84
CA TRP A 43 6.39 0.96 -35.13
C TRP A 43 5.18 0.80 -36.04
N ALA A 44 4.07 0.25 -35.54
CA ALA A 44 2.83 0.10 -36.30
C ALA A 44 2.28 1.46 -36.77
N LYS A 45 2.36 2.49 -35.92
CA LYS A 45 2.00 3.87 -36.27
C LYS A 45 2.87 4.41 -37.40
N GLN A 46 4.19 4.18 -37.33
CA GLN A 46 5.10 4.58 -38.40
C GLN A 46 4.79 3.87 -39.71
N GLN A 47 4.53 2.56 -39.67
CA GLN A 47 4.12 1.80 -40.86
C GLN A 47 2.82 2.35 -41.45
N TYR A 48 1.80 2.58 -40.61
CA TYR A 48 0.53 3.15 -41.06
C TYR A 48 0.71 4.53 -41.72
N LEU A 49 1.52 5.41 -41.12
CA LEU A 49 1.80 6.73 -41.70
C LEU A 49 2.59 6.64 -43.02
N ASP A 50 3.51 5.68 -43.15
CA ASP A 50 4.25 5.46 -44.41
C ASP A 50 3.33 4.91 -45.51
N LEU A 51 2.44 3.96 -45.16
CA LEU A 51 1.40 3.48 -46.07
C LEU A 51 0.45 4.61 -46.49
N LEU A 52 0.00 5.46 -45.57
CA LEU A 52 -0.79 6.64 -45.90
C LEU A 52 -0.04 7.54 -46.89
N LYS A 53 1.23 7.86 -46.66
CA LYS A 53 2.00 8.69 -47.60
C LYS A 53 2.07 8.12 -49.01
N ARG A 54 2.16 6.80 -49.15
CA ARG A 54 2.30 6.12 -50.46
C ARG A 54 0.97 5.87 -51.16
N PHE A 55 -0.09 5.65 -50.40
CA PHE A 55 -1.38 5.15 -50.90
C PHE A 55 -2.55 6.10 -50.64
N THR A 56 -2.31 7.32 -50.16
CA THR A 56 -3.36 8.34 -50.06
C THR A 56 -3.44 9.08 -51.38
N PRO A 57 -4.42 8.79 -52.26
CA PRO A 57 -4.70 9.66 -53.39
C PRO A 57 -5.18 11.02 -52.88
N SER A 58 -4.92 12.09 -53.64
CA SER A 58 -5.41 13.44 -53.34
C SER A 58 -6.95 13.57 -53.34
N THR A 59 -7.65 12.48 -53.63
CA THR A 59 -9.12 12.32 -53.63
C THR A 59 -9.55 11.33 -52.55
N LEU A 60 -9.16 11.58 -51.30
CA LEU A 60 -9.52 10.74 -50.16
C LEU A 60 -11.04 10.54 -50.08
N SER A 61 -11.49 9.29 -50.08
CA SER A 61 -12.91 8.91 -49.92
C SER A 61 -13.41 9.31 -48.52
N GLN A 62 -14.67 9.75 -48.43
CA GLN A 62 -15.38 10.05 -47.19
C GLN A 62 -15.28 8.89 -46.17
N ASP A 63 -15.23 7.64 -46.65
CA ASP A 63 -15.12 6.44 -45.81
C ASP A 63 -13.84 6.44 -44.96
N HIS A 64 -12.76 7.00 -45.49
CA HIS A 64 -11.49 7.08 -44.76
C HIS A 64 -11.52 8.16 -43.66
N ILE A 65 -12.25 9.25 -43.90
CA ILE A 65 -12.48 10.29 -42.88
C ILE A 65 -13.29 9.69 -41.73
N THR A 66 -14.35 8.94 -42.03
CA THR A 66 -15.18 8.25 -41.03
C THR A 66 -14.35 7.23 -40.24
N PHE A 67 -13.48 6.45 -40.90
CA PHE A 67 -12.59 5.50 -40.24
C PHE A 67 -11.65 6.17 -39.23
N LEU A 68 -11.07 7.32 -39.58
CA LEU A 68 -10.19 8.08 -38.67
C LEU A 68 -10.95 8.59 -37.44
N GLN A 69 -12.19 9.07 -37.62
CA GLN A 69 -13.05 9.53 -36.52
C GLN A 69 -13.46 8.37 -35.59
N ASP A 70 -13.76 7.20 -36.14
CA ASP A 70 -14.09 6.02 -35.34
C ASP A 70 -12.91 5.53 -34.50
N LEU A 71 -11.70 5.60 -35.05
CA LEU A 71 -10.46 5.27 -34.35
C LEU A 71 -10.20 6.20 -33.15
N GLU A 72 -10.48 7.49 -33.30
CA GLU A 72 -10.34 8.49 -32.24
C GLU A 72 -11.35 8.23 -31.11
N ARG A 73 -12.58 7.84 -31.45
CA ARG A 73 -13.62 7.50 -30.46
C ARG A 73 -13.28 6.25 -29.62
N VAL A 74 -12.67 5.23 -30.23
CA VAL A 74 -12.25 4.01 -29.50
C VAL A 74 -11.09 4.29 -28.55
N ALA A 75 -10.26 5.29 -28.83
CA ALA A 75 -9.21 5.73 -27.91
C ALA A 75 -9.74 6.46 -26.67
N GLU A 76 -10.94 7.07 -26.75
CA GLU A 76 -11.60 7.73 -25.61
C GLU A 76 -12.41 6.76 -24.71
N GLU A 77 -12.70 5.55 -25.18
CA GLU A 77 -13.42 4.54 -24.42
C GLU A 77 -12.47 3.87 -23.39
N GLN A 78 -12.32 4.53 -22.24
CA GLN A 78 -11.45 4.14 -21.14
C GLN A 78 -12.10 3.12 -20.18
N PRO A 79 -11.30 2.49 -19.31
CA PRO A 79 -10.39 1.39 -19.56
C PRO A 79 -11.07 0.04 -19.30
N ARG A 80 -10.51 -1.06 -19.82
CA ARG A 80 -10.88 -2.41 -19.36
C ARG A 80 -10.85 -2.43 -17.82
N ALA A 81 -11.93 -2.94 -17.22
CA ALA A 81 -12.11 -3.01 -15.77
C ALA A 81 -10.78 -3.34 -15.08
N ARG A 82 -10.44 -2.61 -14.02
CA ARG A 82 -9.19 -2.81 -13.25
C ARG A 82 -9.21 -4.23 -12.65
N LEU A 83 -8.75 -5.20 -13.42
CA LEU A 83 -8.62 -6.58 -13.00
C LEU A 83 -7.61 -6.61 -11.85
N ASN A 84 -7.96 -7.32 -10.78
CA ASN A 84 -7.04 -7.55 -9.69
C ASN A 84 -5.84 -8.34 -10.24
N VAL A 85 -4.67 -7.69 -10.24
CA VAL A 85 -3.44 -8.23 -10.83
C VAL A 85 -3.04 -9.54 -10.15
N VAL A 86 -3.27 -9.66 -8.84
CA VAL A 86 -2.96 -10.88 -8.08
C VAL A 86 -3.83 -12.06 -8.54
N ASP A 87 -5.10 -11.81 -8.87
CA ASP A 87 -6.00 -12.83 -9.37
C ASP A 87 -5.63 -13.25 -10.80
N LEU A 88 -5.16 -12.31 -11.62
CA LEU A 88 -4.65 -12.61 -12.95
C LEU A 88 -3.38 -13.47 -12.90
N LEU A 89 -2.46 -13.16 -11.99
CA LEU A 89 -1.23 -13.94 -11.77
C LEU A 89 -1.54 -15.36 -11.30
N ALA A 90 -2.58 -15.54 -10.49
CA ALA A 90 -3.01 -16.86 -10.01
C ALA A 90 -3.69 -17.71 -11.10
N GLN A 91 -4.27 -17.09 -12.13
CA GLN A 91 -5.00 -17.77 -13.21
C GLN A 91 -4.12 -18.18 -14.40
N GLY A 92 -2.98 -17.53 -14.63
CA GLY A 92 -2.09 -17.85 -15.76
C GLY A 92 -1.40 -19.20 -15.62
N ASP A 93 -0.98 -19.85 -16.70
CA ASP A 93 -0.41 -21.22 -16.67
C ASP A 93 1.00 -21.33 -16.06
N ASP A 94 1.67 -20.20 -15.84
CA ASP A 94 3.03 -20.12 -15.30
C ASP A 94 3.05 -20.43 -13.79
N VAL A 95 3.69 -21.54 -13.43
CA VAL A 95 3.81 -22.03 -12.05
C VAL A 95 4.52 -21.03 -11.15
N GLU A 96 5.51 -20.30 -11.66
CA GLU A 96 6.23 -19.29 -10.87
C GLU A 96 5.38 -18.05 -10.63
N ARG A 97 4.55 -17.64 -11.59
CA ARG A 97 3.61 -16.53 -11.38
C ARG A 97 2.53 -16.89 -10.37
N LYS A 98 2.03 -18.12 -10.42
CA LYS A 98 1.09 -18.64 -9.41
C LYS A 98 1.70 -18.63 -8.02
N SER A 99 2.95 -19.09 -7.88
CA SER A 99 3.63 -19.09 -6.57
C SER A 99 3.84 -17.67 -6.05
N ARG A 100 4.25 -16.72 -6.91
CA ARG A 100 4.37 -15.30 -6.54
C ARG A 100 3.02 -14.69 -6.15
N ALA A 101 1.93 -15.04 -6.80
CA ALA A 101 0.58 -14.60 -6.41
C ALA A 101 0.21 -15.06 -4.99
N VAL A 102 0.59 -16.29 -4.62
CA VAL A 102 0.38 -16.81 -3.25
C VAL A 102 1.20 -16.02 -2.23
N VAL A 103 2.48 -15.77 -2.51
CA VAL A 103 3.36 -15.00 -1.62
C VAL A 103 2.85 -13.56 -1.44
N ILE A 104 2.37 -12.92 -2.51
CA ILE A 104 1.77 -11.57 -2.43
C ILE A 104 0.53 -11.57 -1.54
N ARG A 105 -0.38 -12.54 -1.68
CA ARG A 105 -1.56 -12.67 -0.81
C ARG A 105 -1.17 -12.89 0.66
N GLN A 106 -0.15 -13.71 0.91
CA GLN A 106 0.33 -13.95 2.26
C GLN A 106 0.89 -12.67 2.89
N ALA A 107 1.61 -11.86 2.12
CA ALA A 107 2.11 -10.57 2.57
C ALA A 107 0.98 -9.55 2.84
N GLU A 108 -0.09 -9.56 2.05
CA GLU A 108 -1.29 -8.74 2.32
C GLU A 108 -1.94 -9.11 3.66
N VAL A 109 -2.05 -10.40 3.95
CA VAL A 109 -2.56 -10.91 5.24
C VAL A 109 -1.63 -10.51 6.39
N ALA A 110 -0.31 -10.67 6.23
CA ALA A 110 0.68 -10.26 7.23
C ALA A 110 0.62 -8.74 7.50
N ALA A 111 0.48 -7.93 6.46
CA ALA A 111 0.33 -6.48 6.59
C ALA A 111 -0.97 -6.10 7.32
N ALA A 112 -2.07 -6.82 7.08
CA ALA A 112 -3.32 -6.62 7.81
C ALA A 112 -3.18 -6.99 9.30
N ALA A 113 -2.49 -8.10 9.61
CA ALA A 113 -2.23 -8.53 10.98
C ALA A 113 -1.35 -7.53 11.75
N LEU A 114 -0.31 -6.97 11.12
CA LEU A 114 0.53 -5.91 11.73
C LEU A 114 -0.22 -4.60 11.98
N ARG A 115 -1.28 -4.32 11.20
CA ARG A 115 -2.12 -3.13 11.34
C ARG A 115 -3.25 -3.30 12.35
N ALA A 116 -3.57 -4.54 12.75
CA ALA A 116 -4.62 -4.78 13.72
C ALA A 116 -4.24 -4.15 15.07
N PRO A 117 -5.15 -3.39 15.71
CA PRO A 117 -4.87 -2.83 17.03
C PRO A 117 -4.69 -3.98 18.03
N ASN A 118 -3.50 -4.06 18.64
CA ASN A 118 -3.30 -4.93 19.80
C ASN A 118 -4.21 -4.45 20.93
N GLU A 119 -5.13 -5.28 21.41
CA GLU A 119 -5.99 -4.98 22.58
C GLU A 119 -5.19 -4.74 23.87
N ASP A 120 -3.88 -4.98 23.86
CA ASP A 120 -2.96 -4.76 24.97
C ASP A 120 -2.23 -3.40 24.90
N ALA A 121 -2.67 -2.47 24.04
CA ALA A 121 -2.14 -1.10 23.92
C ALA A 121 -2.58 -0.15 25.06
N GLY A 122 -2.69 -0.69 26.28
CA GLY A 122 -2.56 0.12 27.49
C GLY A 122 -1.08 0.48 27.69
N VAL A 123 -0.79 1.73 28.04
CA VAL A 123 0.57 2.19 28.36
C VAL A 123 1.12 1.33 29.52
N ARG A 124 2.02 0.37 29.22
CA ARG A 124 2.75 -0.36 30.25
C ARG A 124 3.90 0.49 30.75
N ILE A 125 3.67 1.19 31.86
CA ILE A 125 4.74 1.83 32.64
C ILE A 125 5.65 0.70 33.14
N TRP A 126 6.91 0.72 32.70
CA TRP A 126 7.86 -0.36 32.94
C TRP A 126 8.42 -0.25 34.36
N SER A 127 7.80 -0.91 35.34
CA SER A 127 8.30 -0.99 36.71
C SER A 127 9.38 -2.08 36.82
N GLY A 128 10.61 -1.77 36.44
CA GLY A 128 11.77 -2.67 36.59
C GLY A 128 12.43 -2.60 37.97
N PRO A 129 13.29 -3.57 38.35
CA PRO A 129 13.87 -3.73 39.70
C PRO A 129 14.86 -2.62 40.16
N GLN A 130 15.01 -1.55 39.37
CA GLN A 130 15.80 -0.35 39.70
C GLN A 130 14.89 0.82 40.11
N ALA A 131 13.57 0.67 40.12
CA ALA A 131 12.68 1.61 40.77
C ALA A 131 12.76 1.42 42.29
N ASP A 132 13.07 2.50 43.02
CA ASP A 132 13.28 2.53 44.47
C ASP A 132 12.30 1.66 45.27
N PRO A 133 12.74 1.05 46.40
CA PRO A 133 11.86 0.34 47.31
C PRO A 133 11.02 1.35 48.10
N GLN A 134 9.90 1.80 47.52
CA GLN A 134 8.86 2.48 48.28
C GLN A 134 8.17 1.45 49.17
N THR A 135 8.67 1.37 50.41
CA THR A 135 7.96 0.81 51.54
C THR A 135 6.65 1.58 51.72
N ILE A 136 5.53 1.01 51.26
CA ILE A 136 4.22 1.47 51.70
C ILE A 136 3.48 0.26 52.25
N SER A 137 3.59 0.18 53.57
CA SER A 137 2.76 -0.63 54.45
C SER A 137 1.29 -0.44 54.11
N SER A 138 0.59 -1.55 53.94
CA SER A 138 -0.85 -1.63 54.13
C SER A 138 -1.18 -1.20 55.56
N ASN A 139 -1.74 -0.01 55.74
CA ASN A 139 -2.57 0.23 56.91
C ASN A 139 -3.71 1.20 56.59
N THR A 140 -4.90 0.62 56.59
CA THR A 140 -6.20 1.24 56.77
C THR A 140 -6.19 2.36 57.82
N GLN A 141 -6.69 3.53 57.41
CA GLN A 141 -7.58 4.42 58.16
C GLN A 141 -7.08 5.00 59.50
N THR A 142 -6.93 6.33 59.60
CA THR A 142 -7.73 7.23 60.47
C THR A 142 -7.12 8.65 60.58
N SER A 143 -8.02 9.63 60.74
CA SER A 143 -7.83 11.00 61.27
C SER A 143 -6.95 11.97 60.46
N SER A 144 -7.56 12.93 59.77
CA SER A 144 -7.85 14.29 60.28
C SER A 144 -6.60 15.16 60.36
N VAL A 145 -6.53 16.21 59.52
CA VAL A 145 -6.43 17.63 59.92
C VAL A 145 -6.17 18.49 58.67
N SER A 146 -7.05 19.48 58.47
CA SER A 146 -6.86 20.80 57.84
C SER A 146 -6.53 20.93 56.34
N SER A 147 -7.51 21.38 55.55
CA SER A 147 -7.26 22.27 54.39
C SER A 147 -6.58 23.58 54.88
N PRO A 148 -5.84 24.32 54.03
CA PRO A 148 -6.53 25.33 53.21
C PRO A 148 -5.93 25.56 51.80
N MET A 149 -6.85 25.78 50.87
CA MET A 149 -6.78 26.81 49.82
C MET A 149 -5.78 26.60 48.67
N GLU A 150 -6.36 26.08 47.60
CA GLU A 150 -6.24 26.58 46.22
C GLU A 150 -5.47 27.91 46.13
N LYS A 151 -4.31 27.86 45.45
CA LYS A 151 -3.72 29.06 44.85
C LYS A 151 -3.83 28.92 43.36
N ASP A 152 -4.86 29.58 42.84
CA ASP A 152 -5.01 29.92 41.44
C ASP A 152 -3.75 30.65 40.94
N PHE A 153 -3.04 30.05 39.99
CA PHE A 153 -2.02 30.74 39.21
C PHE A 153 -2.46 30.83 37.75
N THR A 154 -3.54 31.58 37.52
CA THR A 154 -3.89 32.09 36.19
C THR A 154 -3.71 33.60 36.19
N ALA A 155 -2.47 34.05 35.96
CA ALA A 155 -2.20 35.44 35.66
C ALA A 155 -2.48 35.71 34.18
N LEU A 156 -3.69 36.14 33.85
CA LEU A 156 -4.01 36.77 32.57
C LEU A 156 -3.56 38.23 32.64
N GLY A 157 -2.41 38.52 32.02
CA GLY A 157 -2.02 39.89 31.74
C GLY A 157 -2.84 40.45 30.59
N THR A 158 -3.49 41.60 30.81
CA THR A 158 -3.92 42.47 29.72
C THR A 158 -3.62 43.94 30.05
N PRO A 159 -3.22 44.75 29.04
CA PRO A 159 -2.62 46.06 29.24
C PRO A 159 -3.62 47.21 28.99
N LYS A 160 -3.67 48.19 29.90
CA LYS A 160 -3.55 49.65 29.66
C LYS A 160 -3.85 50.44 30.93
#